data_AF-A0A8B2NSB3-F1
#
_entry.id   AF-A0A8B2NSB3-F1
#
_cell.length_a   1.000
_cell.length_b   1.000
_cell.length_c   1.000
_cell.angle_alpha   90.00
_cell.angle_beta   90.00
_cell.angle_gamma   90.00
#
_symmetry.space_group_name_H-M   'P 1'
#
loop_
_entity.id
_entity.type
_entity.pdbx_description
1 polymer ?
#
loop_
_entity_poly.entity_id
_entity_poly.type
_entity_poly.pdbx_seq_one_letter_code
_entity_poly.pdbx_strand_id
1 'polypeptide(L)'
;MVTDAVAGRETPLARNAAESPLAWLATRRDRSGQPMISRTQLDAGQRLSADHERGMQRDRVTQSWDVSGVRGESPQDRLTVGEAAQDARRRVRNALDAVGPELSSVLYAVCCEERGLETVEKQHGWPQRCGKVILRLALDRLAQHYGMAPSVSGAARAGLVHWGSADYRPTA
;
A
#
# COMPACT_ATOMS: atom_id res chain seq x y z
N MET A 1 14.45 48.42 9.13
CA MET A 1 14.66 47.37 8.10
C MET A 1 14.93 46.07 8.83
N VAL A 2 13.92 45.22 8.96
CA VAL A 2 14.04 43.87 9.54
C VAL A 2 13.63 42.93 8.42
N THR A 3 14.57 42.16 7.88
CA THR A 3 14.29 41.07 6.95
C THR A 3 14.23 39.78 7.76
N ASP A 4 13.01 39.30 7.94
CA ASP A 4 12.65 38.05 8.59
C ASP A 4 13.07 36.86 7.71
N ALA A 5 13.89 35.98 8.25
CA ALA A 5 14.32 34.75 7.61
C ALA A 5 13.22 33.69 7.77
N VAL A 6 12.37 33.52 6.76
CA VAL A 6 11.37 32.45 6.74
C VAL A 6 12.07 31.11 6.55
N ALA A 7 12.31 30.42 7.67
CA ALA A 7 12.66 29.01 7.70
C ALA A 7 11.49 28.20 7.12
N GLY A 8 11.63 27.76 5.87
CA GLY A 8 10.69 26.89 5.20
C GLY A 8 10.61 25.55 5.93
N ARG A 9 9.59 25.37 6.77
CA ARG A 9 9.14 24.04 7.19
C ARG A 9 8.50 23.42 5.96
N GLU A 10 9.17 22.44 5.36
CA GLU A 10 8.57 21.55 4.38
C GLU A 10 7.47 20.75 5.09
N THR A 11 6.26 21.30 5.18
CA THR A 11 5.07 20.51 5.49
C THR A 11 4.99 19.42 4.43
N PRO A 12 4.92 18.13 4.81
CA PRO A 12 4.64 17.07 3.86
C PRO A 12 3.36 17.46 3.14
N LEU A 13 3.45 17.69 1.83
CA LEU A 13 2.29 17.98 1.01
C LEU A 13 1.33 16.82 1.22
N ALA A 14 0.24 17.06 1.95
CA ALA A 14 -0.80 16.08 2.14
C ALA A 14 -1.29 15.72 0.75
N ARG A 15 -0.91 14.51 0.31
CA ARG A 15 -1.28 13.94 -0.99
C ARG A 15 -2.76 14.24 -1.22
N ASN A 16 -3.09 14.87 -2.36
CA ASN A 16 -4.46 15.29 -2.63
C ASN A 16 -5.32 14.01 -2.72
N ALA A 17 -5.98 13.66 -1.63
CA ALA A 17 -6.68 12.39 -1.50
C ALA A 17 -7.84 12.28 -2.50
N ALA A 18 -8.29 13.40 -3.08
CA ALA A 18 -9.29 13.40 -4.14
C ALA A 18 -8.78 12.87 -5.49
N GLU A 19 -7.46 12.82 -5.72
CA GLU A 19 -6.87 12.52 -7.04
C GLU A 19 -6.22 11.13 -7.14
N SER A 20 -6.15 10.36 -6.04
CA SER A 20 -5.61 9.00 -6.10
C SER A 20 -6.61 7.98 -6.64
N PRO A 21 -6.24 7.11 -7.60
CA PRO A 21 -7.00 5.91 -7.96
C PRO A 21 -7.54 5.11 -6.77
N LEU A 22 -6.76 4.92 -5.70
CA LEU A 22 -7.23 4.20 -4.51
C LEU A 22 -8.34 4.94 -3.78
N ALA A 23 -8.22 6.26 -3.63
CA ALA A 23 -9.24 7.05 -2.94
C ALA A 23 -10.53 7.16 -3.77
N TRP A 24 -10.42 7.22 -5.09
CA TRP A 24 -11.57 7.09 -5.98
C TRP A 24 -12.26 5.73 -5.84
N LEU A 25 -11.50 4.64 -5.76
CA LEU A 25 -12.06 3.29 -5.52
C LEU A 25 -12.71 3.17 -4.13
N ALA A 26 -12.15 3.82 -3.11
CA ALA A 26 -12.70 3.79 -1.75
C ALA A 26 -14.01 4.57 -1.63
N THR A 27 -14.21 5.62 -2.43
CA THR A 27 -15.42 6.45 -2.41
C THR A 27 -16.51 5.91 -3.33
N ARG A 28 -16.13 5.25 -4.43
CA ARG A 28 -17.07 4.71 -5.41
C ARG A 28 -17.80 3.47 -4.89
N ARG A 29 -19.10 3.42 -5.16
CA ARG A 29 -19.96 2.29 -4.79
C ARG A 29 -20.11 1.30 -5.96
N ASP A 30 -20.13 0.02 -5.63
CA ASP A 30 -20.45 -1.03 -6.59
C ASP A 30 -21.97 -1.24 -6.72
N ARG A 31 -22.38 -2.26 -7.48
CA ARG A 31 -23.80 -2.57 -7.71
C ARG A 31 -24.57 -2.91 -6.42
N SER A 32 -23.87 -3.28 -5.35
CA SER A 32 -24.44 -3.58 -4.03
C SER A 32 -24.44 -2.37 -3.08
N GLY A 33 -24.00 -1.19 -3.55
CA GLY A 33 -23.88 0.01 -2.72
C GLY A 33 -22.64 0.01 -1.81
N GLN A 34 -21.78 -1.00 -1.89
CA GLN A 34 -20.59 -1.12 -1.06
C GLN A 34 -19.39 -0.41 -1.70
N PRO A 35 -18.45 0.13 -0.91
CA PRO A 35 -17.20 0.66 -1.42
C PRO A 35 -16.46 -0.39 -2.27
N MET A 36 -15.82 0.03 -3.37
CA MET A 36 -15.13 -0.93 -4.23
C MET A 36 -13.91 -1.57 -3.54
N ILE A 37 -13.30 -0.87 -2.58
CA ILE A 37 -12.27 -1.38 -1.67
C ILE A 37 -12.60 -1.02 -0.22
N SER A 38 -12.16 -1.84 0.74
CA SER A 38 -12.38 -1.59 2.17
C SER A 38 -11.47 -0.49 2.72
N ARG A 39 -11.78 0.02 3.92
CA ARG A 39 -10.91 0.99 4.61
C ARG A 39 -9.52 0.39 4.88
N THR A 40 -9.47 -0.86 5.35
CA THR A 40 -8.22 -1.60 5.57
C THR A 40 -7.38 -1.72 4.30
N GLN A 41 -8.02 -2.03 3.16
CA GLN A 41 -7.35 -2.11 1.88
C GLN A 41 -6.81 -0.73 1.44
N LEU A 42 -7.58 0.34 1.64
CA LEU A 42 -7.14 1.71 1.38
C LEU A 42 -5.92 2.08 2.24
N ASP A 43 -5.97 1.84 3.55
CA ASP A 43 -4.89 2.18 4.49
C ASP A 43 -3.62 1.37 4.17
N ALA A 44 -3.75 0.09 3.82
CA ALA A 44 -2.64 -0.74 3.39
C ALA A 44 -1.99 -0.21 2.10
N GLY A 45 -2.80 0.12 1.08
CA GLY A 45 -2.32 0.70 -0.17
C GLY A 45 -1.61 2.03 0.04
N GLN A 46 -2.20 2.93 0.84
CA GLN A 46 -1.61 4.23 1.18
C GLN A 46 -0.30 4.11 1.96
N ARG A 47 -0.18 3.13 2.86
CA ARG A 47 1.08 2.83 3.55
C ARG A 47 2.18 2.42 2.57
N LEU A 48 1.85 1.54 1.62
CA LEU A 48 2.81 1.15 0.56
C LEU A 48 3.25 2.35 -0.27
N SER A 49 2.31 3.20 -0.71
CA SER A 49 2.63 4.44 -1.44
C SER A 49 3.57 5.35 -0.65
N ALA A 50 3.33 5.52 0.65
CA ALA A 50 4.15 6.36 1.52
C ALA A 50 5.55 5.77 1.75
N ASP A 51 5.68 4.45 1.89
CA ASP A 51 6.98 3.77 1.95
C ASP A 51 7.74 3.89 0.62
N HIS A 52 7.05 3.78 -0.51
CA HIS A 52 7.64 3.98 -1.83
C HIS A 52 8.15 5.41 -2.02
N GLU A 53 7.36 6.42 -1.70
CA GLU A 53 7.76 7.82 -1.80
C GLU A 53 8.99 8.12 -0.92
N ARG A 54 8.98 7.66 0.34
CA ARG A 54 10.15 7.78 1.24
C ARG A 54 11.38 7.06 0.70
N GLY A 55 11.19 5.90 0.07
CA GLY A 55 12.29 5.16 -0.57
C GLY A 55 12.84 5.87 -1.81
N MET A 56 12.01 6.63 -2.53
CA MET A 56 12.40 7.34 -3.75
C MET A 56 13.07 8.69 -3.49
N GLN A 57 13.01 9.21 -2.27
CA GLN A 57 13.83 10.34 -1.86
C GLN A 57 15.31 9.98 -2.11
N ARG A 58 15.89 10.63 -3.12
CA ARG A 58 17.30 10.47 -3.43
C ARG A 58 18.08 11.01 -2.26
N ASP A 59 19.13 10.29 -1.86
CA ASP A 59 20.14 10.84 -0.97
C ASP A 59 20.65 12.13 -1.60
N ARG A 60 20.18 13.28 -1.12
CA ARG A 60 20.98 14.49 -1.20
C ARG A 60 22.14 14.23 -0.27
N VAL A 61 23.17 13.58 -0.81
CA VAL A 61 24.52 13.57 -0.23
C VAL A 61 25.05 15.00 -0.37
N THR A 62 24.44 15.95 0.33
CA THR A 62 25.16 17.13 0.78
C THR A 62 25.76 16.69 2.09
N GLN A 63 27.03 16.32 2.06
CA GLN A 63 27.83 16.19 3.27
C GLN A 63 27.76 17.54 4.00
N SER A 64 26.83 17.67 4.94
CA SER A 64 26.85 18.77 5.90
C SER A 64 27.82 18.32 6.98
N TRP A 65 29.09 18.65 6.79
CA TRP A 65 30.15 18.52 7.78
C TRP A 65 30.02 19.57 8.88
N ASP A 66 28.81 19.83 9.39
CA ASP A 66 28.64 20.74 10.53
C ASP A 66 28.42 19.94 11.81
N VAL A 67 29.48 19.24 12.23
CA VAL A 67 29.65 18.81 13.61
C VAL A 67 30.33 19.97 14.34
N SER A 68 29.60 21.06 14.52
CA SER A 68 30.02 22.11 15.45
C SER A 68 28.87 22.53 16.36
N GLY A 69 28.76 21.82 17.49
CA GLY A 69 28.43 22.46 18.75
C GLY A 69 27.08 22.13 19.38
N VAL A 70 27.19 21.59 20.60
CA VAL A 70 26.36 21.93 21.78
C VAL A 70 25.11 21.06 22.03
N ARG A 71 25.35 20.06 22.90
CA ARG A 71 24.62 19.79 24.16
C ARG A 71 23.39 18.84 24.10
N GLY A 72 23.67 17.56 24.38
CA GLY A 72 22.99 16.89 25.50
C GLY A 72 21.75 16.04 25.22
N GLU A 73 21.58 15.46 24.03
CA GLU A 73 20.59 14.39 23.82
C GLU A 73 21.25 13.16 23.20
N SER A 74 20.98 11.98 23.77
CA SER A 74 21.60 10.70 23.40
C SER A 74 21.41 10.39 21.90
N PRO A 75 22.47 10.17 21.10
CA PRO A 75 22.40 9.99 19.63
C PRO A 75 21.75 8.69 19.12
N GLN A 76 21.08 7.91 19.97
CA GLN A 76 21.03 6.45 19.74
C GLN A 76 19.92 5.95 18.80
N ASP A 77 19.07 6.80 18.23
CA ASP A 77 17.89 6.28 17.50
C ASP A 77 17.34 7.12 16.33
N ARG A 78 18.12 8.04 15.76
CA ARG A 78 17.69 8.79 14.56
C ARG A 78 18.45 8.29 13.33
N LEU A 79 17.77 7.49 12.50
CA LEU A 79 18.25 7.12 11.17
C LEU A 79 18.59 8.39 10.39
N THR A 80 19.76 8.39 9.75
CA THR A 80 20.09 9.39 8.72
C THR A 80 19.06 9.32 7.59
N VAL A 81 18.95 10.39 6.79
CA VAL A 81 18.00 10.45 5.65
C VAL A 81 18.19 9.25 4.71
N GLY A 82 19.44 8.84 4.47
CA GLY A 82 19.75 7.68 3.64
C GLY A 82 19.40 6.35 4.27
N GLU A 83 19.65 6.17 5.57
CA GLU A 83 19.23 4.96 6.28
C GLU A 83 17.71 4.83 6.32
N ALA A 84 16.98 5.93 6.51
CA ALA A 84 15.52 5.95 6.46
C ALA A 84 14.98 5.60 5.06
N ALA A 85 15.59 6.12 3.99
CA ALA A 85 15.22 5.77 2.62
C ALA A 85 15.52 4.30 2.29
N GLN A 86 16.66 3.76 2.76
CA GLN A 86 17.02 2.35 2.59
C GLN A 86 16.05 1.41 3.34
N ASP A 87 15.68 1.77 4.57
CA ASP A 87 14.67 1.04 5.35
C ASP A 87 13.29 1.08 4.68
N ALA A 88 12.88 2.22 4.14
CA ALA A 88 11.64 2.33 3.37
C ALA A 88 11.66 1.44 2.12
N ARG A 89 12.75 1.44 1.34
CA ARG A 89 12.92 0.53 0.18
C ARG A 89 12.85 -0.94 0.59
N ARG A 90 13.38 -1.30 1.75
CA ARG A 90 13.29 -2.66 2.31
C ARG A 90 11.85 -3.02 2.65
N ARG A 91 11.10 -2.14 3.31
CA ARG A 91 9.66 -2.34 3.59
C ARG A 91 8.86 -2.57 2.31
N VAL A 92 9.08 -1.75 1.28
CA VAL A 92 8.39 -1.91 -0.02
C VAL A 92 8.70 -3.27 -0.64
N ARG A 93 9.98 -3.67 -0.73
CA ARG A 93 10.34 -4.99 -1.27
C ARG A 93 9.67 -6.13 -0.49
N ASN A 94 9.79 -6.12 0.83
CA ASN A 94 9.19 -7.15 1.68
C ASN A 94 7.67 -7.25 1.49
N ALA A 95 7.00 -6.12 1.32
CA ALA A 95 5.56 -6.07 1.05
C ALA A 95 5.20 -6.67 -0.33
N LEU A 96 5.95 -6.31 -1.37
CA LEU A 96 5.74 -6.85 -2.72
C LEU A 96 6.04 -8.36 -2.78
N ASP A 97 7.09 -8.82 -2.09
CA ASP A 97 7.43 -10.24 -1.98
C ASP A 97 6.35 -11.03 -1.26
N ALA A 98 5.79 -10.48 -0.16
CA ALA A 98 4.70 -11.11 0.59
C ALA A 98 3.37 -11.18 -0.20
N VAL A 99 3.11 -10.19 -1.05
CA VAL A 99 1.94 -10.19 -1.95
C VAL A 99 2.10 -11.21 -3.08
N GLY A 100 3.34 -11.45 -3.52
CA GLY A 100 3.71 -12.43 -4.52
C GLY A 100 3.80 -11.84 -5.94
N PRO A 101 4.60 -12.46 -6.83
CA PRO A 101 4.95 -11.91 -8.14
C PRO A 101 3.74 -11.70 -9.07
N GLU A 102 2.71 -12.53 -8.95
CA GLU A 102 1.49 -12.44 -9.77
C GLU A 102 0.64 -11.20 -9.49
N LEU A 103 0.73 -10.64 -8.28
CA LEU A 103 -0.12 -9.55 -7.80
C LEU A 103 0.65 -8.28 -7.48
N SER A 104 1.95 -8.38 -7.27
CA SER A 104 2.81 -7.23 -6.94
C SER A 104 2.79 -6.18 -8.05
N SER A 105 2.69 -6.57 -9.32
CA SER A 105 2.69 -5.66 -10.47
C SER A 105 1.48 -4.71 -10.47
N VAL A 106 0.26 -5.23 -10.30
CA VAL A 106 -0.97 -4.41 -10.25
C VAL A 106 -0.98 -3.54 -9.00
N LEU A 107 -0.51 -4.09 -7.87
CA LEU A 107 -0.42 -3.34 -6.63
C LEU A 107 0.52 -2.14 -6.78
N TYR A 108 1.72 -2.36 -7.33
CA TYR A 108 2.70 -1.31 -7.59
C TYR A 108 2.18 -0.29 -8.60
N ALA A 109 1.61 -0.74 -9.72
CA ALA A 109 1.08 0.15 -10.74
C ALA A 109 -0.02 1.08 -10.21
N VAL A 110 -0.91 0.58 -9.35
CA VAL A 110 -2.01 1.39 -8.81
C VAL A 110 -1.56 2.23 -7.61
N CYS A 111 -0.77 1.68 -6.68
CA CYS A 111 -0.42 2.36 -5.43
C CYS A 111 0.81 3.26 -5.56
N CYS A 112 1.80 2.89 -6.36
CA CYS A 112 3.07 3.62 -6.45
C CYS A 112 3.14 4.49 -7.71
N GLU A 113 2.56 4.01 -8.82
CA GLU A 113 2.56 4.74 -10.10
C GLU A 113 1.22 5.44 -10.40
N GLU A 114 0.21 5.27 -9.53
CA GLU A 114 -1.13 5.87 -9.65
C GLU A 114 -1.81 5.60 -11.01
N ARG A 115 -1.54 4.44 -11.63
CA ARG A 115 -2.21 4.04 -12.86
C ARG A 115 -3.65 3.62 -12.59
N GLY A 116 -4.57 4.04 -13.46
CA GLY A 116 -5.96 3.60 -13.44
C GLY A 116 -6.11 2.12 -13.84
N LEU A 117 -7.15 1.45 -13.32
CA LEU A 117 -7.38 0.02 -13.54
C LEU A 117 -7.49 -0.36 -15.02
N GLU A 118 -8.10 0.48 -15.86
CA GLU A 118 -8.23 0.20 -17.30
C GLU A 118 -6.87 0.14 -18.01
N THR A 119 -5.91 0.98 -17.58
CA THR A 119 -4.54 0.96 -18.10
C THR A 119 -3.83 -0.31 -17.67
N VAL A 120 -3.99 -0.70 -16.40
CA VAL A 120 -3.40 -1.93 -15.85
C VAL A 120 -3.96 -3.18 -16.54
N GLU A 121 -5.28 -3.23 -16.77
CA GLU A 121 -5.94 -4.32 -17.51
C GLU A 121 -5.34 -4.48 -18.92
N LYS A 122 -5.19 -3.38 -19.66
CA LYS A 122 -4.57 -3.39 -20.99
C LYS A 122 -3.12 -3.86 -20.96
N GLN A 123 -2.34 -3.42 -19.99
CA GLN A 123 -0.92 -3.78 -19.85
C GLN A 123 -0.72 -5.26 -19.54
N HIS A 124 -1.62 -5.87 -18.75
CA HIS A 124 -1.58 -7.28 -18.42
C HIS A 124 -2.32 -8.19 -19.41
N GLY A 125 -3.01 -7.63 -20.42
CA GLY A 125 -3.85 -8.41 -21.34
C GLY A 125 -5.07 -9.03 -20.67
N TRP A 126 -5.55 -8.44 -19.57
CA TRP A 126 -6.72 -8.94 -18.84
C TRP A 126 -8.03 -8.56 -19.54
N PRO A 127 -9.08 -9.38 -19.40
CA PRO A 127 -10.42 -8.98 -19.81
C PRO A 127 -10.86 -7.70 -19.07
N GLN A 128 -11.73 -6.93 -19.73
CA GLN A 128 -12.27 -5.70 -19.14
C GLN A 128 -12.95 -5.98 -17.80
N ARG A 129 -12.75 -5.08 -16.83
CA ARG A 129 -13.37 -5.09 -15.49
C ARG A 129 -12.87 -6.19 -14.55
N CYS A 130 -11.81 -6.92 -14.91
CA CYS A 130 -11.15 -7.87 -14.01
C CYS A 130 -10.25 -7.19 -12.97
N GLY A 131 -9.69 -6.02 -13.29
CA GLY A 131 -8.67 -5.34 -12.50
C GLY A 131 -9.11 -5.05 -11.07
N LYS A 132 -10.40 -4.74 -10.85
CA LYS A 132 -10.94 -4.50 -9.50
C LYS A 132 -10.76 -5.72 -8.59
N VAL A 133 -11.11 -6.91 -9.08
CA VAL A 133 -11.08 -8.14 -8.26
C VAL A 133 -9.65 -8.51 -7.94
N ILE A 134 -8.76 -8.42 -8.94
CA ILE A 134 -7.34 -8.73 -8.78
C ILE A 134 -6.67 -7.74 -7.82
N LEU A 135 -6.95 -6.45 -7.96
CA LEU A 135 -6.44 -5.41 -7.04
C LEU A 135 -6.92 -5.66 -5.60
N ARG A 136 -8.18 -6.03 -5.38
CA ARG A 136 -8.68 -6.37 -4.04
C ARG A 136 -7.92 -7.54 -3.43
N LEU A 137 -7.68 -8.60 -4.20
CA LEU A 137 -6.89 -9.74 -3.74
C LEU A 137 -5.45 -9.33 -3.36
N ALA A 138 -4.83 -8.46 -4.15
CA ALA A 138 -3.51 -7.92 -3.85
C ALA A 138 -3.50 -7.08 -2.57
N LEU A 139 -4.50 -6.21 -2.39
CA LEU A 139 -4.66 -5.38 -1.19
C LEU A 139 -4.98 -6.20 0.06
N ASP A 140 -5.72 -7.31 -0.07
CA ASP A 140 -5.98 -8.23 1.05
C ASP A 140 -4.69 -8.92 1.51
N ARG A 141 -3.85 -9.38 0.57
CA ARG A 141 -2.52 -9.93 0.91
C ARG A 141 -1.60 -8.88 1.53
N LEU A 142 -1.63 -7.66 1.01
CA LEU A 142 -0.86 -6.54 1.56
C LEU A 142 -1.30 -6.21 2.99
N ALA A 143 -2.61 -6.14 3.23
CA ALA A 143 -3.17 -5.89 4.56
C ALA A 143 -2.78 -7.00 5.55
N GLN A 144 -2.74 -8.26 5.11
CA GLN A 144 -2.24 -9.38 5.93
C GLN A 144 -0.76 -9.19 6.27
N HIS A 145 0.07 -8.84 5.29
CA HIS A 145 1.50 -8.57 5.52
C HIS A 145 1.72 -7.44 6.54
N TYR A 146 0.89 -6.40 6.50
CA TYR A 146 0.97 -5.28 7.45
C TYR A 146 0.29 -5.54 8.80
N GLY A 147 -0.31 -6.72 9.02
CA GLY A 147 -1.06 -7.01 10.24
C GLY A 147 -2.32 -6.16 10.39
N MET A 148 -2.84 -5.61 9.29
CA MET A 148 -4.06 -4.80 9.26
C MET A 148 -5.31 -5.62 8.94
N ALA A 149 -5.14 -6.82 8.38
CA ALA A 149 -6.25 -7.71 8.08
C ALA A 149 -6.98 -8.10 9.38
N PRO A 150 -8.33 -8.02 9.42
CA PRO A 150 -9.07 -8.50 10.58
C PRO A 150 -8.73 -9.98 10.80
N SER A 151 -8.41 -10.35 12.03
CA SER A 151 -8.26 -11.76 12.39
C SER A 151 -9.57 -12.45 12.04
N VAL A 152 -9.56 -13.35 11.06
CA VAL A 152 -10.74 -14.15 10.71
C VAL A 152 -10.93 -15.21 11.80
N SER A 153 -11.43 -14.79 12.95
CA SER A 153 -11.82 -15.64 14.07
C SER A 153 -13.16 -16.30 13.74
N GLY A 154 -13.18 -17.18 12.74
CA GLY A 154 -14.42 -17.83 12.27
C GLY A 154 -14.24 -19.18 11.58
N ALA A 155 -13.02 -19.53 11.15
CA ALA A 155 -12.77 -20.79 10.44
C ALA A 155 -12.98 -22.05 11.31
N ALA A 156 -12.94 -21.94 12.64
CA ALA A 156 -13.16 -23.08 13.53
C ALA A 156 -14.61 -23.62 13.53
N ARG A 157 -15.58 -22.94 12.88
CA ARG A 157 -16.99 -23.39 12.82
C ARG A 157 -17.63 -23.38 11.43
N ALA A 158 -16.88 -23.09 10.37
CA ALA A 158 -17.42 -23.26 9.03
C ALA A 158 -17.43 -24.76 8.69
N GLY A 159 -18.53 -25.44 9.03
CA GLY A 159 -18.75 -26.82 8.62
C GLY A 159 -18.56 -26.94 7.10
N LEU A 160 -17.92 -28.02 6.66
CA LEU A 160 -17.75 -28.32 5.24
C LEU A 160 -19.11 -28.22 4.54
N VAL A 161 -19.25 -27.24 3.64
CA VAL A 161 -20.44 -27.12 2.80
C VAL A 161 -20.37 -28.24 1.75
N HIS A 162 -21.25 -29.22 1.87
CA HIS A 162 -21.41 -30.28 0.88
C HIS A 162 -22.17 -29.73 -0.32
N TRP A 163 -21.51 -29.65 -1.47
CA TRP A 163 -22.09 -29.16 -2.73
C TRP A 163 -22.77 -30.26 -3.56
N GLY A 164 -22.99 -31.45 -3.00
CA GLY A 164 -23.75 -32.53 -3.63
C GLY A 164 -25.22 -32.50 -3.23
N SER A 165 -26.11 -32.85 -4.16
CA SER A 165 -27.44 -33.34 -3.78
C SER A 165 -27.28 -34.65 -3.00
N ALA A 166 -28.30 -35.02 -2.20
CA ALA A 166 -28.28 -36.25 -1.40
C ALA A 166 -27.91 -37.51 -2.23
N ASP A 167 -28.21 -37.47 -3.53
CA ASP A 167 -28.05 -38.58 -4.47
C ASP A 167 -26.84 -38.40 -5.42
N TYR A 168 -25.90 -37.49 -5.12
CA TYR A 168 -24.73 -37.26 -5.99
C TYR A 168 -23.85 -38.50 -6.18
N ARG A 169 -23.87 -39.46 -5.24
CA ARG A 169 -23.06 -40.67 -5.34
C ARG A 169 -23.80 -41.74 -6.17
N PRO A 170 -23.28 -42.15 -7.35
CA PRO A 170 -23.87 -43.22 -8.12
C PRO A 170 -23.80 -44.54 -7.33
N THR A 171 -24.93 -45.24 -7.25
CA THR A 171 -25.04 -46.59 -6.69
C THR A 171 -24.63 -47.61 -7.76
N ALA A 172 -23.85 -48.61 -7.35
CA ALA A 172 -23.34 -49.69 -8.20
C ALA A 172 -24.32 -50.87 -8.28
#